data_AF-A0A852Z415-F1
#
_entry.id   AF-A0A852Z415-F1
#
_cell.length_a   1.000
_cell.length_b   1.000
_cell.length_c   1.000
_cell.angle_alpha   90.00
_cell.angle_beta   90.00
_cell.angle_gamma   90.00
#
_symmetry.space_group_name_H-M   'P 1'
#
loop_
_entity.id
_entity.type
_entity.pdbx_description
1 polymer ?
#
loop_
_entity_poly.entity_id
_entity_poly.type
_entity_poly.pdbx_seq_one_letter_code
_entity_poly.pdbx_strand_id
1 'polypeptide(L)'
;MSNTFDNATTQEPQPIQPAKPPKKKRRWPFVLAAPLAFFLGIAIGASGGDTATATAEAEPTPAKTVEVTVPGPTKTVKVPVPGPTVTVTAKPAGPSGSIPGDGVFLVGSDIKAGTYRAGNDSGNCYWARLSGTSGELGDILANDNPSGPALVTIRSSDKAFSSARCGEWTRVQ
;
A
#
# COMPACT_ATOMS: atom_id res chain seq x y z
N MET A 1 63.97 -7.73 26.10
CA MET A 1 62.56 -8.14 26.07
C MET A 1 61.78 -7.01 25.41
N SER A 2 61.53 -7.10 24.10
CA SER A 2 60.23 -7.44 23.50
C SER A 2 59.24 -6.26 23.50
N ASN A 3 59.31 -5.42 22.47
CA ASN A 3 58.18 -4.57 22.06
C ASN A 3 57.51 -5.26 20.86
N THR A 4 56.34 -5.82 21.14
CA THR A 4 55.49 -6.55 20.20
C THR A 4 54.78 -5.54 19.29
N PHE A 5 55.14 -5.56 18.00
CA PHE A 5 54.33 -4.99 16.92
C PHE A 5 53.36 -6.07 16.46
N ASP A 6 52.11 -6.02 16.94
CA ASP A 6 51.06 -6.91 16.47
C ASP A 6 50.11 -6.19 15.52
N ASN A 7 50.18 -6.64 14.27
CA ASN A 7 49.05 -6.98 13.43
C ASN A 7 48.31 -5.84 12.71
N ALA A 8 49.01 -5.27 11.72
CA ALA A 8 48.32 -4.79 10.53
C ALA A 8 47.80 -6.01 9.76
N THR A 9 46.53 -6.36 9.98
CA THR A 9 45.77 -7.30 9.14
C THR A 9 45.76 -6.75 7.72
N THR A 10 46.74 -7.17 6.93
CA THR A 10 46.74 -7.01 5.48
C THR A 10 45.66 -7.95 4.96
N GLN A 11 44.46 -7.41 4.74
CA GLN A 11 43.41 -8.14 4.05
C GLN A 11 43.87 -8.37 2.61
N GLU A 12 44.22 -9.62 2.31
CA GLU A 12 44.52 -10.08 0.97
C GLU A 12 43.34 -9.72 0.03
N PRO A 13 43.60 -9.12 -1.15
CA PRO A 13 42.54 -8.77 -2.09
C PRO A 13 41.86 -10.06 -2.57
N GLN A 14 40.58 -10.20 -2.24
CA GLN A 14 39.77 -11.34 -2.66
C GLN A 14 39.79 -11.42 -4.20
N PRO A 15 40.04 -12.59 -4.81
CA PRO A 15 39.99 -12.75 -6.26
C PRO A 15 38.60 -12.39 -6.78
N ILE A 16 38.56 -11.47 -7.75
CA ILE A 16 37.34 -10.99 -8.40
C ILE A 16 36.64 -12.18 -9.04
N GLN A 17 35.57 -12.68 -8.42
CA GLN A 17 34.78 -13.73 -9.02
C GLN A 17 34.03 -13.17 -10.25
N PRO A 18 34.11 -13.84 -11.41
CA PRO A 18 33.37 -13.38 -12.59
C PRO A 18 31.87 -13.39 -12.31
N ALA A 19 31.20 -12.28 -12.61
CA ALA A 19 29.77 -12.12 -12.43
C ALA A 19 29.00 -13.23 -13.19
N LYS A 20 28.14 -13.98 -12.48
CA LYS A 20 27.27 -14.99 -13.11
C LYS A 20 26.35 -14.30 -14.13
N PRO A 21 26.27 -14.78 -15.39
CA PRO A 21 25.43 -14.14 -16.40
C PRO A 21 23.94 -14.22 -16.02
N PRO A 22 23.14 -13.19 -16.34
CA PRO A 22 21.72 -13.17 -16.01
C PRO A 22 20.96 -14.28 -16.74
N LYS A 23 20.19 -15.10 -16.01
CA LYS A 23 19.35 -16.16 -16.57
C LYS A 23 18.19 -15.55 -17.36
N LYS A 24 18.16 -15.78 -18.68
CA LYS A 24 17.07 -15.33 -19.58
C LYS A 24 15.76 -16.06 -19.22
N LYS A 25 14.73 -15.31 -18.80
CA LYS A 25 13.36 -15.83 -18.66
C LYS A 25 12.78 -16.11 -20.05
N ARG A 26 12.54 -17.39 -20.37
CA ARG A 26 11.87 -17.79 -21.61
C ARG A 26 10.41 -17.35 -21.57
N ARG A 27 10.05 -16.38 -22.41
CA ARG A 27 8.66 -16.05 -22.74
C ARG A 27 8.16 -17.08 -23.74
N TRP A 28 7.16 -17.87 -23.37
CA TRP A 28 6.47 -18.77 -24.29
C TRP A 28 5.17 -18.10 -24.77
N PRO A 29 5.03 -17.77 -26.05
CA PRO A 29 3.77 -17.34 -26.62
C PRO A 29 3.03 -18.59 -27.13
N PHE A 30 1.99 -19.03 -26.44
CA PHE A 30 0.98 -19.87 -27.08
C PHE A 30 -0.20 -19.01 -27.48
N VAL A 31 -0.28 -18.81 -28.80
CA VAL A 31 -1.48 -18.41 -29.53
C VAL A 31 -1.97 -19.66 -30.27
N LEU A 32 -3.27 -19.68 -30.57
CA LEU A 32 -4.08 -20.57 -31.45
C LEU A 32 -4.83 -21.70 -30.71
N ALA A 33 -6.11 -22.02 -30.93
CA ALA A 33 -7.27 -21.41 -31.60
C ALA A 33 -8.50 -22.35 -31.39
N ALA A 34 -9.66 -21.77 -31.00
CA ALA A 34 -11.07 -22.06 -31.40
C ALA A 34 -11.75 -23.47 -31.26
N PRO A 35 -13.12 -23.54 -31.20
CA PRO A 35 -13.91 -24.56 -30.48
C PRO A 35 -14.71 -25.56 -31.36
N LEU A 36 -15.26 -26.63 -30.77
CA LEU A 36 -16.32 -27.46 -31.41
C LEU A 36 -17.34 -28.03 -30.42
N ALA A 37 -18.59 -28.05 -30.88
CA ALA A 37 -19.83 -28.17 -30.14
C ALA A 37 -20.34 -29.60 -29.89
N PHE A 38 -21.49 -29.67 -29.19
CA PHE A 38 -22.61 -30.60 -29.37
C PHE A 38 -22.70 -31.80 -28.41
N PHE A 39 -23.51 -31.67 -27.35
CA PHE A 39 -24.35 -32.77 -26.87
C PHE A 39 -25.75 -32.23 -26.53
N LEU A 40 -26.71 -32.71 -27.33
CA LEU A 40 -28.14 -32.44 -27.29
C LEU A 40 -28.87 -33.77 -26.97
N GLY A 41 -29.93 -33.73 -26.15
CA GLY A 41 -30.98 -34.78 -26.04
C GLY A 41 -31.01 -35.53 -24.69
N ILE A 42 -31.87 -35.21 -23.71
CA ILE A 42 -33.33 -35.46 -23.52
C ILE A 42 -33.68 -36.90 -23.06
N ALA A 43 -34.31 -37.03 -21.88
CA ALA A 43 -35.45 -37.93 -21.54
C ALA A 43 -35.86 -37.72 -20.05
N ILE A 44 -36.98 -37.05 -19.72
CA ILE A 44 -38.38 -37.50 -19.51
C ILE A 44 -38.68 -38.18 -18.14
N GLY A 45 -39.60 -37.57 -17.38
CA GLY A 45 -40.60 -38.21 -16.49
C GLY A 45 -40.38 -38.02 -14.97
N ALA A 46 -41.37 -37.92 -14.07
CA ALA A 46 -42.74 -37.38 -13.96
C ALA A 46 -43.19 -37.68 -12.49
N SER A 47 -44.30 -37.08 -12.04
CA SER A 47 -44.93 -37.11 -10.69
C SER A 47 -44.38 -36.08 -9.70
N GLY A 48 -45.16 -35.25 -9.01
CA GLY A 48 -46.61 -35.15 -8.79
C GLY A 48 -46.81 -34.71 -7.33
N GLY A 49 -47.70 -33.74 -7.06
CA GLY A 49 -48.15 -33.44 -5.70
C GLY A 49 -48.18 -31.97 -5.33
N ASP A 50 -49.40 -31.44 -5.26
CA ASP A 50 -49.85 -30.12 -4.85
C ASP A 50 -49.30 -29.63 -3.51
N THR A 51 -48.96 -28.34 -3.40
CA THR A 51 -49.53 -27.48 -2.35
C THR A 51 -49.43 -26.01 -2.75
N ALA A 52 -50.55 -25.39 -3.07
CA ALA A 52 -50.72 -23.95 -2.97
C ALA A 52 -50.90 -23.60 -1.49
N THR A 53 -50.03 -22.74 -0.95
CA THR A 53 -50.27 -22.07 0.33
C THR A 53 -49.88 -20.60 0.19
N ALA A 54 -50.73 -19.80 0.82
CA ALA A 54 -50.93 -18.39 0.63
C ALA A 54 -49.87 -17.50 1.27
N THR A 55 -49.78 -16.29 0.72
CA THR A 55 -49.72 -14.98 1.40
C THR A 55 -48.88 -14.86 2.66
N ALA A 56 -47.79 -14.08 2.55
CA ALA A 56 -47.38 -13.14 3.60
C ALA A 56 -46.79 -11.90 2.93
N GLU A 57 -47.67 -10.94 2.74
CA GLU A 57 -47.39 -9.51 2.65
C GLU A 57 -46.59 -9.10 3.90
N ALA A 58 -45.34 -8.69 3.70
CA ALA A 58 -44.55 -7.99 4.70
C ALA A 58 -44.38 -6.56 4.21
N GLU A 59 -45.05 -5.64 4.90
CA GLU A 59 -45.10 -4.20 4.64
C GLU A 59 -43.70 -3.58 4.46
N PRO A 60 -43.56 -2.50 3.68
CA PRO A 60 -42.35 -1.71 3.63
C PRO A 60 -42.09 -1.07 5.01
N THR A 61 -41.03 -1.52 5.69
CA THR A 61 -40.55 -0.85 6.90
C THR A 61 -40.09 0.57 6.52
N PRO A 62 -40.57 1.64 7.15
CA PRO A 62 -40.17 3.00 6.78
C PRO A 62 -38.68 3.20 7.07
N ALA A 63 -37.91 3.43 6.00
CA ALA A 63 -36.53 3.91 6.09
C ALA A 63 -36.54 5.29 6.76
N LYS A 64 -36.01 5.36 7.97
CA LYS A 64 -35.86 6.63 8.68
C LYS A 64 -34.67 7.39 8.10
N THR A 65 -34.94 8.26 7.13
CA THR A 65 -33.98 9.24 6.58
C THR A 65 -33.65 10.26 7.66
N VAL A 66 -32.38 10.33 8.08
CA VAL A 66 -31.87 11.43 8.91
C VAL A 66 -31.31 12.49 7.98
N GLU A 67 -32.13 13.49 7.67
CA GLU A 67 -31.74 14.68 6.93
C GLU A 67 -31.02 15.64 7.90
N VAL A 68 -29.70 15.72 7.78
CA VAL A 68 -28.90 16.69 8.54
C VAL A 68 -28.81 17.97 7.73
N THR A 69 -29.81 18.83 7.92
CA THR A 69 -29.73 20.24 7.51
C THR A 69 -28.88 20.97 8.54
N VAL A 70 -27.67 21.40 8.17
CA VAL A 70 -26.85 22.31 9.00
C VAL A 70 -27.05 23.75 8.53
N PRO A 71 -27.97 24.53 9.13
CA PRO A 71 -27.86 25.97 9.08
C PRO A 71 -26.71 26.38 10.02
N GLY A 72 -25.66 26.98 9.46
CA GLY A 72 -24.59 27.61 10.24
C GLY A 72 -25.16 28.67 11.18
N PRO A 73 -24.57 28.81 12.37
CA PRO A 73 -23.73 29.97 12.56
C PRO A 73 -22.42 29.65 13.29
N THR A 74 -21.33 30.27 12.83
CA THR A 74 -19.99 30.22 13.40
C THR A 74 -19.99 30.72 14.85
N LYS A 75 -19.61 29.86 15.80
CA LYS A 75 -19.02 30.25 17.09
C LYS A 75 -18.06 29.16 17.54
N THR A 76 -16.75 29.44 17.54
CA THR A 76 -15.78 28.53 18.15
C THR A 76 -15.37 29.07 19.51
N VAL A 77 -15.91 28.40 20.52
CA VAL A 77 -15.69 28.57 21.95
C VAL A 77 -14.33 27.97 22.33
N LYS A 78 -13.58 28.67 23.18
CA LYS A 78 -12.39 28.16 23.88
C LYS A 78 -12.87 27.27 25.03
N VAL A 79 -12.72 25.95 24.92
CA VAL A 79 -13.02 24.99 26.00
C VAL A 79 -11.77 24.15 26.31
N PRO A 80 -11.25 24.13 27.55
CA PRO A 80 -10.25 23.17 27.97
C PRO A 80 -10.96 21.93 28.51
N VAL A 81 -11.13 20.90 27.68
CA VAL A 81 -11.59 19.57 28.13
C VAL A 81 -10.36 18.67 28.34
N PRO A 82 -10.15 18.11 29.54
CA PRO A 82 -9.14 17.07 29.75
C PRO A 82 -9.66 15.76 29.16
N GLY A 83 -9.48 15.58 27.85
CA GLY A 83 -9.62 14.31 27.13
C GLY A 83 -8.26 13.87 26.57
N PRO A 84 -8.12 12.63 26.04
CA PRO A 84 -6.90 12.21 25.38
C PRO A 84 -6.58 13.21 24.27
N THR A 85 -5.38 13.80 24.33
CA THR A 85 -4.90 14.73 23.32
C THR A 85 -4.79 14.01 21.99
N VAL A 86 -5.83 14.10 21.15
CA VAL A 86 -5.72 13.77 19.74
C VAL A 86 -4.89 14.87 19.10
N THR A 87 -3.59 14.62 18.97
CA THR A 87 -2.70 15.48 18.20
C THR A 87 -3.13 15.42 16.74
N VAL A 88 -4.02 16.33 16.35
CA VAL A 88 -4.28 16.61 14.94
C VAL A 88 -3.04 17.35 14.45
N THR A 89 -2.08 16.61 13.91
CA THR A 89 -0.94 17.19 13.21
C THR A 89 -1.50 18.07 12.09
N ALA A 90 -1.35 19.39 12.24
CA ALA A 90 -1.76 20.33 11.22
C ALA A 90 -1.10 19.96 9.89
N LYS A 91 -1.89 19.89 8.81
CA LYS A 91 -1.40 19.61 7.47
C LYS A 91 -0.25 20.58 7.13
N PRO A 92 0.95 20.10 6.77
CA PRO A 92 2.08 20.97 6.45
C PRO A 92 1.75 21.95 5.32
N ALA A 93 2.36 23.14 5.39
CA ALA A 93 2.30 24.14 4.33
C ALA A 93 3.15 23.67 3.13
N GLY A 94 2.52 22.91 2.23
CA GLY A 94 3.11 22.44 0.99
C GLY A 94 4.02 21.22 1.12
N PRO A 95 4.44 20.63 -0.01
CA PRO A 95 5.11 19.35 -0.02
C PRO A 95 6.54 19.45 0.52
N SER A 96 6.86 18.64 1.53
CA SER A 96 8.20 18.52 2.12
C SER A 96 9.17 17.75 1.22
N GLY A 97 10.47 18.03 1.38
CA GLY A 97 11.56 17.24 0.82
C GLY A 97 12.02 16.09 1.73
N SER A 98 11.41 15.92 2.90
CA SER A 98 11.64 14.82 3.82
C SER A 98 10.32 14.15 4.20
N ILE A 99 10.39 12.87 4.53
CA ILE A 99 9.25 12.09 5.02
C ILE A 99 9.58 11.69 6.46
N PRO A 100 8.82 12.15 7.47
CA PRO A 100 9.19 12.04 8.88
C PRO A 100 9.11 10.62 9.45
N GLY A 101 8.74 9.63 8.64
CA GLY A 101 8.67 8.24 9.04
C GLY A 101 7.35 7.59 8.66
N ASP A 102 6.58 7.21 9.67
CA ASP A 102 5.36 6.42 9.49
C ASP A 102 4.19 7.28 9.03
N GLY A 103 3.42 6.77 8.09
CA GLY A 103 2.22 7.41 7.60
C GLY A 103 1.96 7.21 6.11
N VAL A 104 0.89 7.85 5.65
CA VAL A 104 0.53 7.94 4.23
C VAL A 104 0.61 9.40 3.82
N PHE A 105 1.39 9.69 2.79
CA PHE A 105 1.73 11.03 2.36
C PHE A 105 1.29 11.24 0.91
N LEU A 106 0.46 12.26 0.65
CA LEU A 106 0.02 12.60 -0.70
C LEU A 106 1.17 13.23 -1.49
N VAL A 107 1.47 12.65 -2.65
CA VAL A 107 2.52 13.18 -3.52
C VAL A 107 2.06 14.49 -4.16
N GLY A 108 2.92 15.49 -4.13
CA GLY A 108 2.64 16.86 -4.59
C GLY A 108 1.92 17.74 -3.56
N SER A 109 1.28 17.16 -2.53
CA SER A 109 0.65 17.92 -1.44
C SER A 109 1.48 17.89 -0.16
N ASP A 110 1.83 16.69 0.30
CA ASP A 110 2.53 16.47 1.58
C ASP A 110 4.03 16.22 1.35
N ILE A 111 4.39 15.55 0.25
CA ILE A 111 5.77 15.23 -0.12
C ILE A 111 6.03 15.48 -1.60
N LYS A 112 7.28 15.81 -1.97
CA LYS A 112 7.66 15.97 -3.38
C LYS A 112 7.94 14.62 -4.04
N ALA A 113 7.68 14.49 -5.33
CA ALA A 113 8.26 13.42 -6.12
C ALA A 113 9.79 13.51 -6.12
N GLY A 114 10.46 12.37 -6.23
CA GLY A 114 11.92 12.29 -6.14
C GLY A 114 12.39 10.93 -5.65
N THR A 115 13.70 10.80 -5.49
CA THR A 115 14.30 9.59 -4.93
C THR A 115 14.62 9.83 -3.46
N TYR A 116 14.23 8.89 -2.61
CA TYR A 116 14.33 8.96 -1.17
C TYR A 116 15.11 7.76 -0.62
N ARG A 117 15.87 7.99 0.43
CA ARG A 117 16.59 6.96 1.18
C ARG A 117 16.13 6.95 2.64
N ALA A 118 15.88 5.77 3.17
CA ALA A 118 15.72 5.53 4.60
C ALA A 118 16.83 4.61 5.12
N GLY A 119 17.25 4.84 6.37
CA GLY A 119 18.23 3.99 7.05
C GLY A 119 17.68 2.59 7.34
N ASN A 120 16.40 2.51 7.77
CA ASN A 120 15.74 1.27 8.20
C ASN A 120 16.56 0.52 9.27
N ASP A 121 16.93 1.23 10.33
CA ASP A 121 17.78 0.67 11.40
C ASP A 121 17.08 -0.47 12.17
N SER A 122 15.76 -0.53 12.13
CA SER A 122 14.94 -1.60 12.71
C SER A 122 14.85 -2.87 11.87
N GLY A 123 15.24 -2.83 10.59
CA GLY A 123 15.20 -3.97 9.66
C GLY A 123 13.80 -4.50 9.33
N ASN A 124 12.74 -3.78 9.70
CA ASN A 124 11.34 -4.20 9.55
C ASN A 124 10.48 -3.17 8.78
N CYS A 125 11.13 -2.33 7.99
CA CYS A 125 10.50 -1.38 7.09
C CYS A 125 9.51 -2.03 6.14
N TYR A 126 8.40 -1.34 5.92
CA TYR A 126 7.50 -1.54 4.81
C TYR A 126 7.28 -0.19 4.14
N TRP A 127 7.36 -0.15 2.82
CA TRP A 127 6.94 1.01 2.06
C TRP A 127 6.06 0.60 0.88
N ALA A 128 5.18 1.51 0.45
CA ALA A 128 4.41 1.34 -0.76
C ALA A 128 4.22 2.67 -1.50
N ARG A 129 4.34 2.63 -2.82
CA ARG A 129 3.86 3.66 -3.74
C ARG A 129 2.44 3.29 -4.17
N LEU A 130 1.53 4.25 -4.12
CA LEU A 130 0.10 3.99 -4.28
C LEU A 130 -0.51 4.81 -5.42
N SER A 131 -1.45 4.22 -6.16
CA SER A 131 -2.30 4.91 -7.15
C SER A 131 -3.56 5.52 -6.53
N GLY A 132 -3.89 5.13 -5.30
CA GLY A 132 -5.04 5.61 -4.55
C GLY A 132 -4.80 5.52 -3.04
N THR A 133 -5.78 5.95 -2.25
CA THR A 133 -5.74 5.90 -0.79
C THR A 133 -6.94 5.14 -0.21
N SER A 134 -7.51 4.22 -0.98
CA SER A 134 -8.67 3.42 -0.53
C SER A 134 -8.30 2.38 0.54
N GLY A 135 -7.02 1.98 0.57
CA GLY A 135 -6.55 0.88 1.40
C GLY A 135 -6.63 -0.49 0.71
N GLU A 136 -7.16 -0.53 -0.51
CA GLU A 136 -7.26 -1.75 -1.30
C GLU A 136 -5.91 -2.18 -1.88
N LEU A 137 -5.74 -3.50 -2.06
CA LEU A 137 -4.54 -4.06 -2.70
C LEU A 137 -4.37 -3.56 -4.13
N GLY A 138 -5.47 -3.22 -4.81
CA GLY A 138 -5.47 -2.66 -6.16
C GLY A 138 -4.81 -1.28 -6.27
N ASP A 139 -4.65 -0.57 -5.15
CA ASP A 139 -3.97 0.73 -5.13
C ASP A 139 -2.45 0.62 -5.07
N ILE A 140 -1.88 -0.57 -4.84
CA ILE A 140 -0.44 -0.74 -4.67
C ILE A 140 0.26 -0.77 -6.04
N LEU A 141 1.02 0.29 -6.35
CA LEU A 141 1.84 0.37 -7.56
C LEU A 141 3.16 -0.38 -7.40
N ALA A 142 3.77 -0.28 -6.23
CA ALA A 142 4.98 -0.97 -5.84
C ALA A 142 5.11 -0.95 -4.32
N ASN A 143 5.66 -2.01 -3.75
CA ASN A 143 5.95 -2.09 -2.32
C ASN A 143 7.18 -2.96 -2.08
N ASP A 144 7.78 -2.84 -0.90
CA ASP A 144 8.86 -3.72 -0.48
C ASP A 144 8.99 -3.78 1.05
N ASN A 145 9.71 -4.79 1.53
CA ASN A 145 10.05 -5.02 2.93
C ASN A 145 11.56 -5.18 3.10
N PRO A 146 12.34 -4.10 2.91
CA PRO A 146 13.79 -4.20 2.96
C PRO A 146 14.28 -4.57 4.36
N SER A 147 15.32 -5.39 4.44
CA SER A 147 15.99 -5.78 5.69
C SER A 147 17.10 -4.81 6.11
N GLY A 148 17.42 -3.83 5.27
CA GLY A 148 18.42 -2.78 5.51
C GLY A 148 18.01 -1.48 4.80
N PRO A 149 18.96 -0.58 4.50
CA PRO A 149 18.65 0.72 3.91
C PRO A 149 17.75 0.61 2.68
N ALA A 150 16.71 1.43 2.65
CA ALA A 150 15.73 1.45 1.58
C ALA A 150 15.98 2.62 0.63
N LEU A 151 15.82 2.40 -0.67
CA LEU A 151 15.90 3.44 -1.69
C LEU A 151 14.67 3.36 -2.58
N VAL A 152 13.90 4.45 -2.65
CA VAL A 152 12.62 4.47 -3.39
C VAL A 152 12.58 5.70 -4.28
N THR A 153 12.18 5.51 -5.54
CA THR A 153 11.83 6.62 -6.43
C THR A 153 10.31 6.79 -6.46
N ILE A 154 9.84 7.86 -5.85
CA ILE A 154 8.43 8.29 -5.83
C ILE A 154 8.19 9.13 -7.08
N ARG A 155 7.27 8.68 -7.95
CA ARG A 155 6.97 9.38 -9.20
C ARG A 155 5.92 10.46 -8.95
N SER A 156 5.93 11.50 -9.79
CA SER A 156 4.90 12.54 -9.76
C SER A 156 3.50 12.01 -10.11
N SER A 157 3.41 10.85 -10.76
CA SER A 157 2.15 10.17 -11.08
C SER A 157 1.58 9.36 -9.92
N ASP A 158 2.37 9.11 -8.87
CA ASP A 158 1.88 8.36 -7.71
C ASP A 158 0.90 9.24 -6.94
N LYS A 159 -0.15 8.65 -6.40
CA LYS A 159 -1.13 9.39 -5.58
C LYS A 159 -0.61 9.60 -4.17
N ALA A 160 -0.02 8.55 -3.59
CA ALA A 160 0.48 8.58 -2.24
C ALA A 160 1.70 7.67 -2.06
N PHE A 161 2.45 7.93 -0.99
CA PHE A 161 3.49 7.06 -0.47
C PHE A 161 3.14 6.64 0.94
N SER A 162 3.16 5.34 1.22
CA SER A 162 2.97 4.77 2.55
C SER A 162 4.31 4.28 3.07
N SER A 163 4.60 4.56 4.33
CA SER A 163 5.79 4.13 5.03
C SER A 163 5.41 3.64 6.42
N ALA A 164 5.98 2.53 6.84
CA ALA A 164 5.80 1.97 8.16
C ALA A 164 7.11 1.33 8.64
N ARG A 165 7.57 1.75 9.81
CA ARG A 165 8.77 1.26 10.49
C ARG A 165 10.06 1.42 9.68
N CYS A 166 10.11 2.40 8.79
CA CYS A 166 11.30 2.68 7.98
C CYS A 166 12.23 3.74 8.61
N GLY A 167 11.74 4.46 9.61
CA GLY A 167 12.36 5.70 10.07
C GLY A 167 12.19 6.82 9.04
N GLU A 168 12.88 7.94 9.25
CA GLU A 168 12.80 9.08 8.35
C GLU A 168 13.35 8.76 6.95
N TRP A 169 12.72 9.33 5.93
CA TRP A 169 13.22 9.32 4.56
C TRP A 169 13.80 10.68 4.20
N THR A 170 15.03 10.66 3.69
CA THR A 170 15.71 11.84 3.16
C THR A 170 15.73 11.78 1.64
N ARG A 171 15.33 12.87 0.98
CA ARG A 171 15.44 12.98 -0.46
C ARG A 171 16.90 13.06 -0.91
N VAL A 172 17.25 12.28 -1.91
CA VAL A 172 18.60 12.22 -2.51
C VAL A 172 18.62 12.77 -3.94
N GLN A 173 17.47 12.84 -4.63
CA GLN A 173 17.31 13.39 -5.99
C GLN A 173 15.93 14.00 -6.20
#